data_AF-A0A849US02-F1
#
_entry.id   AF-A0A849US02-F1
#
_cell.length_a   1.000
_cell.length_b   1.000
_cell.length_c   1.000
_cell.angle_alpha   90.00
_cell.angle_beta   90.00
_cell.angle_gamma   90.00
#
_symmetry.space_group_name_H-M   'P 1'
#
loop_
_entity.id
_entity.type
_entity.pdbx_description
1 polymer ?
#
loop_
_entity_poly.entity_id
_entity_poly.type
_entity_poly.pdbx_seq_one_letter_code
_entity_poly.pdbx_strand_id
1 'polypeptide(L)'
;MNNRFPILLLTGFCLTVLAQDDSVTAASSPTGMTVSVENSVQPSDSAVSAPESADPKKETAGEWVQEPLRDPFWPIGFFPQNWQKKANVQSVSDLGGAGWKAASAKIRISGTSRLGGRTAAIINGDLKIAGDPIEVLHEGKTYQWKIDGINAAGQIQLKRLGIR
;
A
#
# COMPACT_ATOMS: atom_id res chain seq x y z
N MET A 1 28.63 14.16 45.80
CA MET A 1 28.68 14.95 44.56
C MET A 1 27.24 15.19 44.12
N ASN A 2 26.72 16.38 44.39
CA ASN A 2 25.31 16.73 44.22
C ASN A 2 25.09 17.35 42.84
N ASN A 3 24.48 16.60 41.91
CA ASN A 3 24.07 17.15 40.62
C ASN A 3 22.65 17.73 40.73
N ARG A 4 22.57 19.05 40.85
CA ARG A 4 21.34 19.83 40.69
C ARG A 4 21.05 20.00 39.19
N PHE A 5 19.94 19.46 38.72
CA PHE A 5 19.37 19.79 37.41
C PHE A 5 18.42 20.99 37.55
N PRO A 6 18.57 22.06 36.76
CA PRO A 6 17.58 23.13 36.73
C PRO A 6 16.33 22.69 35.94
N ILE A 7 15.19 22.72 36.63
CA ILE A 7 13.84 22.63 36.06
C ILE A 7 13.57 23.98 35.38
N LEU A 8 13.57 24.02 34.05
CA LEU A 8 13.06 25.15 33.28
C LEU A 8 11.55 24.96 33.06
N LEU A 9 10.77 25.71 33.84
CA LEU A 9 9.36 25.99 33.62
C LEU A 9 9.20 26.79 32.32
N LEU A 10 8.77 26.14 31.23
CA LEU A 10 8.20 26.86 30.08
C LEU A 10 6.70 27.06 30.33
N THR A 11 6.39 28.30 30.71
CA THR A 11 5.05 28.88 30.79
C THR A 11 4.48 29.14 29.40
N GLY A 12 3.23 28.74 29.19
CA GLY A 12 2.22 29.55 28.48
C GLY A 12 2.42 29.76 26.99
N PHE A 13 1.88 28.85 26.18
CA PHE A 13 1.47 29.18 24.81
C PHE A 13 -0.06 29.07 24.72
N CYS A 14 -0.75 30.20 24.91
CA CYS A 14 -2.17 30.33 24.58
C CYS A 14 -2.31 30.35 23.07
N LEU A 15 -2.81 29.25 22.49
CA LEU A 15 -3.20 29.20 21.09
C LEU A 15 -4.65 29.70 20.97
N THR A 16 -4.83 30.95 20.54
CA THR A 16 -6.13 31.49 20.14
C THR A 16 -6.55 30.85 18.82
N VAL A 17 -7.53 29.95 18.86
CA VAL A 17 -8.24 29.47 17.67
C VAL A 17 -9.28 30.51 17.30
N LEU A 18 -9.03 31.25 16.22
CA LEU A 18 -10.07 31.99 15.51
C LEU A 18 -10.89 30.98 14.71
N ALA A 19 -12.14 30.78 15.13
CA ALA A 19 -13.17 30.16 14.31
C ALA A 19 -13.45 31.11 13.13
N GLN A 20 -13.20 30.62 11.92
CA GLN A 20 -13.59 31.30 10.71
C GLN A 20 -14.80 30.57 10.16
N ASP A 21 -15.97 31.15 10.46
CA ASP A 21 -17.25 30.85 9.86
C ASP A 21 -17.26 31.53 8.48
N ASP A 22 -17.25 30.74 7.41
CA ASP A 22 -17.65 31.20 6.09
C ASP A 22 -18.43 30.07 5.40
N SER A 23 -19.73 30.12 5.67
CA SER A 23 -20.77 29.50 4.89
C SER A 23 -20.68 29.93 3.42
N VAL A 24 -20.43 28.98 2.51
CA VAL A 24 -20.83 29.14 1.10
C VAL A 24 -21.60 27.92 0.65
N THR A 25 -22.91 28.13 0.60
CA THR A 25 -23.91 27.33 -0.12
C THR A 25 -23.56 27.32 -1.61
N ALA A 26 -23.25 26.14 -2.15
CA ALA A 26 -23.40 25.87 -3.57
C ALA A 26 -23.94 24.45 -3.73
N ALA A 27 -25.26 24.38 -3.83
CA ALA A 27 -25.96 23.21 -4.34
C ALA A 27 -25.53 23.00 -5.80
N SER A 28 -24.90 21.87 -6.07
CA SER A 28 -24.84 21.31 -7.42
C SER A 28 -25.08 19.81 -7.30
N SER A 29 -26.32 19.43 -7.60
CA SER A 29 -26.75 18.06 -7.77
C SER A 29 -26.01 17.44 -8.96
N PRO A 30 -25.17 16.41 -8.79
CA PRO A 30 -24.85 15.54 -9.91
C PRO A 30 -26.07 14.64 -10.15
N THR A 31 -26.75 14.90 -11.26
CA THR A 31 -27.71 14.00 -11.90
C THR A 31 -27.19 12.57 -11.85
N GLY A 32 -27.91 11.72 -11.11
CA GLY A 32 -27.67 10.29 -11.11
C GLY A 32 -27.90 9.72 -12.50
N MET A 33 -26.83 9.35 -13.19
CA MET A 33 -26.89 8.39 -14.29
C MET A 33 -26.77 7.00 -13.69
N THR A 34 -27.92 6.38 -13.43
CA THR A 34 -28.03 4.95 -13.12
C THR A 34 -27.81 4.19 -14.42
N VAL A 35 -26.61 3.64 -14.61
CA VAL A 35 -26.34 2.70 -15.70
C VAL A 35 -26.57 1.30 -15.14
N SER A 36 -27.75 0.74 -15.40
CA SER A 36 -28.01 -0.69 -15.22
C SER A 36 -27.37 -1.45 -16.37
N VAL A 37 -26.17 -1.99 -16.15
CA VAL A 37 -25.62 -3.05 -17.02
C VAL A 37 -26.17 -4.37 -16.50
N GLU A 38 -27.22 -4.85 -17.15
CA GLU A 38 -27.71 -6.22 -17.04
C GLU A 38 -26.77 -7.12 -17.86
N ASN A 39 -25.74 -7.67 -17.22
CA ASN A 39 -24.90 -8.69 -17.84
C ASN A 39 -25.48 -10.07 -17.54
N SER A 40 -26.45 -10.48 -18.36
CA SER A 40 -26.92 -11.87 -18.42
C SER A 40 -25.85 -12.75 -19.05
N VAL A 41 -24.94 -13.29 -18.24
CA VAL A 41 -24.06 -14.40 -18.65
C VAL A 41 -24.74 -15.70 -18.24
N GLN A 42 -25.21 -16.42 -19.25
CA GLN A 42 -25.71 -17.78 -19.12
C GLN A 42 -24.56 -18.71 -18.69
N PRO A 43 -24.73 -19.57 -17.67
CA PRO A 43 -23.86 -20.71 -17.48
C PRO A 43 -24.17 -21.75 -18.57
N SER A 44 -23.26 -21.90 -19.53
CA SER A 44 -23.23 -23.10 -20.36
C SER A 44 -22.55 -24.21 -19.56
N ASP A 45 -23.36 -25.01 -18.88
CA ASP A 45 -22.99 -26.33 -18.39
C ASP A 45 -22.63 -27.21 -19.60
N SER A 46 -21.33 -27.33 -19.88
CA SER A 46 -20.79 -28.40 -20.70
C SER A 46 -20.17 -29.42 -19.77
N ALA A 47 -20.99 -30.40 -19.41
CA ALA A 47 -20.55 -31.67 -18.87
C ALA A 47 -19.62 -32.34 -19.87
N VAL A 48 -18.36 -32.52 -19.50
CA VAL A 48 -17.43 -33.43 -20.17
C VAL A 48 -16.80 -34.33 -19.11
N SER A 49 -17.34 -35.54 -19.12
CA SER A 49 -16.77 -36.85 -18.83
C SER A 49 -15.43 -36.93 -18.09
N ALA A 50 -15.48 -37.63 -16.95
CA ALA A 50 -14.38 -38.35 -16.35
C ALA A 50 -13.77 -39.39 -17.31
N PRO A 51 -12.44 -39.55 -17.26
CA PRO A 51 -11.86 -40.87 -17.06
C PRO A 51 -10.82 -40.79 -15.92
N GLU A 52 -10.94 -41.61 -14.89
CA GLU A 52 -10.38 -42.97 -14.80
C GLU A 52 -9.12 -42.96 -13.94
N SER A 53 -9.20 -43.75 -12.89
CA SER A 53 -8.23 -43.86 -11.80
C SER A 53 -6.90 -44.39 -12.30
N ALA A 54 -5.82 -43.65 -12.00
CA ALA A 54 -4.46 -44.18 -12.03
C ALA A 54 -3.71 -43.74 -10.76
N ASP A 55 -3.11 -44.73 -10.12
CA ASP A 55 -2.20 -44.76 -8.97
C ASP A 55 -1.63 -43.44 -8.42
N PRO A 56 -1.75 -43.17 -7.09
CA PRO A 56 -0.95 -42.13 -6.44
C PRO A 56 0.51 -42.60 -6.30
N LYS A 57 1.29 -42.42 -7.38
CA LYS A 57 2.74 -42.51 -7.32
C LYS A 57 3.24 -41.30 -6.51
N LYS A 58 3.85 -41.61 -5.38
CA LYS A 58 4.49 -40.74 -4.40
C LYS A 58 5.45 -39.74 -5.07
N GLU A 59 4.94 -38.57 -5.47
CA GLU A 59 5.73 -37.45 -5.96
C GLU A 59 6.15 -36.56 -4.78
N THR A 60 7.47 -36.56 -4.56
CA THR A 60 8.23 -35.58 -3.80
C THR A 60 7.70 -34.18 -4.06
N ALA A 61 7.37 -33.43 -3.01
CA ALA A 61 6.87 -32.06 -3.07
C ALA A 61 7.83 -31.17 -3.89
N GLY A 62 7.58 -31.10 -5.19
CA GLY A 62 8.22 -30.19 -6.11
C GLY A 62 7.72 -28.79 -5.82
N GLU A 63 8.64 -27.94 -5.41
CA GLU A 63 8.48 -26.50 -5.40
C GLU A 63 7.94 -26.07 -6.76
N TRP A 64 6.69 -25.60 -6.81
CA TRP A 64 6.08 -25.04 -8.02
C TRP A 64 6.78 -23.73 -8.34
N VAL A 65 7.94 -23.82 -9.01
CA VAL A 65 8.57 -22.68 -9.66
C VAL A 65 7.63 -22.28 -10.79
N GLN A 66 6.78 -21.28 -10.54
CA GLN A 66 6.01 -20.65 -11.61
C GLN A 66 7.01 -20.06 -12.60
N GLU A 67 7.29 -20.80 -13.67
CA GLU A 67 7.99 -20.26 -14.82
C GLU A 67 7.17 -19.07 -15.31
N PRO A 68 7.77 -17.88 -15.40
CA PRO A 68 7.01 -16.71 -15.73
C PRO A 68 6.46 -16.82 -17.14
N LEU A 69 5.17 -16.50 -17.28
CA LEU A 69 4.44 -16.51 -18.54
C LEU A 69 5.15 -15.61 -19.56
N ARG A 70 5.76 -16.24 -20.58
CA ARG A 70 6.50 -15.56 -21.64
C ARG A 70 5.53 -14.93 -22.63
N ASP A 71 5.82 -13.70 -23.05
CA ASP A 71 5.06 -13.03 -24.11
C ASP A 71 5.29 -13.77 -25.46
N PRO A 72 4.23 -14.22 -26.15
CA PRO A 72 4.35 -14.92 -27.43
C PRO A 72 4.88 -14.04 -28.57
N PHE A 73 4.89 -12.71 -28.41
CA PHE A 73 5.41 -11.78 -29.41
C PHE A 73 6.91 -11.48 -29.27
N TRP A 74 7.60 -12.09 -28.31
CA TRP A 74 9.04 -11.88 -28.13
C TRP A 74 9.89 -12.85 -28.96
N PRO A 75 10.90 -12.34 -29.69
CA PRO A 75 11.83 -13.19 -30.44
C PRO A 75 12.45 -14.26 -29.55
N ILE A 76 12.69 -15.45 -30.08
CA ILE A 76 13.35 -16.53 -29.36
C ILE A 76 14.73 -16.05 -28.90
N GLY A 77 15.01 -16.16 -27.60
CA GLY A 77 16.26 -15.67 -26.99
C GLY A 77 16.27 -14.20 -26.58
N PHE A 78 15.21 -13.42 -26.89
CA PHE A 78 15.06 -12.07 -26.37
C PHE A 78 14.52 -12.12 -24.94
N PHE A 79 15.30 -11.60 -24.00
CA PHE A 79 14.91 -11.33 -22.62
C PHE A 79 15.28 -9.89 -22.30
N PRO A 80 14.32 -9.02 -21.92
CA PRO A 80 14.66 -7.64 -21.61
C PRO A 80 15.61 -7.60 -20.40
N GLN A 81 16.63 -6.75 -20.49
CA GLN A 81 17.77 -6.69 -19.55
C GLN A 81 17.36 -6.42 -18.09
N ASN A 82 16.14 -5.94 -17.86
CA ASN A 82 15.57 -5.69 -16.54
C ASN A 82 14.88 -6.92 -15.91
N TRP A 83 14.70 -8.03 -16.64
CA TRP A 83 14.05 -9.24 -16.13
C TRP A 83 14.88 -9.92 -15.03
N GLN A 84 16.21 -9.91 -15.16
CA GLN A 84 17.11 -10.48 -14.15
C GLN A 84 17.34 -9.57 -12.94
N LYS A 85 16.80 -8.34 -12.95
CA LYS A 85 16.73 -7.52 -11.74
C LYS A 85 15.61 -8.06 -10.86
N LYS A 86 15.80 -9.27 -10.32
CA LYS A 86 15.28 -9.61 -9.00
C LYS A 86 15.57 -8.40 -8.14
N ALA A 87 14.52 -7.85 -7.52
CA ALA A 87 14.61 -6.73 -6.62
C ALA A 87 15.92 -6.81 -5.84
N ASN A 88 16.88 -5.96 -6.19
CA ASN A 88 18.03 -5.72 -5.36
C ASN A 88 17.45 -4.99 -4.15
N VAL A 89 16.83 -5.77 -3.27
CA VAL A 89 16.53 -5.38 -1.91
C VAL A 89 17.90 -5.28 -1.29
N GLN A 90 18.55 -4.12 -1.48
CA GLN A 90 19.72 -3.76 -0.69
C GLN A 90 19.32 -4.00 0.76
N SER A 91 19.89 -5.06 1.33
CA SER A 91 19.68 -5.45 2.70
C SER A 91 19.96 -4.24 3.59
N VAL A 92 18.90 -3.82 4.28
CA VAL A 92 18.70 -2.54 4.97
C VAL A 92 19.52 -2.47 6.28
N SER A 93 20.78 -2.91 6.25
CA SER A 93 21.53 -3.14 7.48
C SER A 93 22.18 -1.87 8.04
N ASP A 94 22.31 -0.77 7.27
CA ASP A 94 23.07 0.42 7.71
C ASP A 94 22.37 1.77 7.47
N LEU A 95 21.04 1.82 7.63
CA LEU A 95 20.29 3.06 7.39
C LEU A 95 19.85 3.67 8.72
N GLY A 96 20.79 4.43 9.29
CA GLY A 96 20.65 5.19 10.54
C GLY A 96 19.26 5.80 10.72
N GLY A 97 18.68 5.60 11.90
CA GLY A 97 17.27 5.90 12.20
C GLY A 97 16.83 7.37 12.01
N ALA A 98 17.76 8.30 11.84
CA ALA A 98 17.47 9.72 11.62
C ALA A 98 16.67 9.95 10.33
N GLY A 99 17.06 9.31 9.22
CA GLY A 99 16.41 9.50 7.91
C GLY A 99 14.97 8.97 7.88
N TRP A 100 14.71 7.86 8.56
CA TRP A 100 13.37 7.28 8.67
C TRP A 100 12.37 8.23 9.36
N LYS A 101 12.80 8.89 10.43
CA LYS A 101 11.94 9.85 11.15
C LYS A 101 11.62 11.05 10.27
N ALA A 102 12.62 11.64 9.63
CA ALA A 102 12.44 12.77 8.73
C ALA A 102 11.57 12.43 7.50
N ALA A 103 11.77 11.24 6.92
CA ALA A 103 10.97 10.78 5.79
C ALA A 103 9.53 10.47 6.20
N SER A 104 9.30 9.88 7.39
CA SER A 104 7.96 9.62 7.91
C SER A 104 7.15 10.89 8.17
N ALA A 105 7.80 11.99 8.56
CA ALA A 105 7.15 13.28 8.76
C ALA A 105 6.57 13.89 7.47
N LYS A 106 7.03 13.43 6.29
CA LYS A 106 6.47 13.84 4.99
C LYS A 106 5.23 13.06 4.59
N ILE A 107 4.93 11.94 5.25
CA ILE A 107 3.74 11.14 4.97
C ILE A 107 2.54 11.91 5.51
N ARG A 108 1.70 12.40 4.59
CA ARG A 108 0.49 13.15 4.94
C ARG A 108 -0.73 12.25 4.79
N ILE A 109 -1.43 12.02 5.89
CA ILE A 109 -2.68 11.25 5.91
C ILE A 109 -3.82 12.26 5.93
N SER A 110 -4.59 12.32 4.85
CA SER A 110 -5.69 13.29 4.71
C SER A 110 -7.00 12.75 5.29
N GLY A 111 -7.17 11.43 5.32
CA GLY A 111 -8.39 10.81 5.84
C GLY A 111 -8.42 9.29 5.62
N THR A 112 -9.48 8.67 6.13
CA THR A 112 -9.77 7.25 5.91
C THR A 112 -11.17 7.10 5.34
N SER A 113 -11.38 6.08 4.52
CA SER A 113 -12.66 5.76 3.89
C SER A 113 -12.90 4.26 3.89
N ARG A 114 -14.16 3.84 3.79
CA ARG A 114 -14.54 2.44 3.65
C ARG A 114 -14.92 2.17 2.21
N LEU A 115 -14.23 1.22 1.58
CA LEU A 115 -14.46 0.78 0.20
C LEU A 115 -14.68 -0.73 0.18
N GLY A 116 -15.89 -1.18 -0.19
CA GLY A 116 -16.18 -2.61 -0.36
C GLY A 116 -15.90 -3.47 0.87
N GLY A 117 -16.21 -2.96 2.06
CA GLY A 117 -15.95 -3.67 3.34
C GLY A 117 -14.49 -3.61 3.82
N ARG A 118 -13.60 -2.94 3.10
CA ARG A 118 -12.21 -2.70 3.50
C ARG A 118 -12.00 -1.24 3.90
N THR A 119 -11.08 -1.01 4.82
CA THR A 119 -10.66 0.36 5.18
C THR A 119 -9.52 0.77 4.26
N ALA A 120 -9.63 1.95 3.68
CA ALA A 120 -8.62 2.60 2.87
C ALA A 120 -8.23 3.94 3.50
N ALA A 121 -7.03 4.42 3.20
CA ALA A 121 -6.52 5.71 3.64
C ALA A 121 -6.07 6.55 2.45
N ILE A 122 -6.28 7.86 2.52
CA ILE A 122 -5.75 8.80 1.55
C ILE A 122 -4.39 9.28 2.06
N ILE A 123 -3.32 8.81 1.43
CA ILE A 123 -1.94 9.06 1.82
C ILE A 123 -1.25 9.80 0.67
N ASN A 124 -0.74 11.00 0.96
CA ASN A 124 -0.12 11.89 -0.04
C ASN A 124 -1.03 12.20 -1.25
N GLY A 125 -2.35 12.11 -1.08
CA GLY A 125 -3.34 12.32 -2.14
C GLY A 125 -3.80 11.03 -2.84
N ASP A 126 -3.12 9.91 -2.63
CA ASP A 126 -3.47 8.62 -3.22
C ASP A 126 -4.28 7.77 -2.26
N LEU A 127 -5.28 7.07 -2.78
CA LEU A 127 -6.02 6.06 -2.02
C LEU A 127 -5.19 4.78 -1.91
N LYS A 128 -4.89 4.35 -0.69
CA LYS A 128 -4.09 3.16 -0.38
C LYS A 128 -4.85 2.24 0.57
N ILE A 129 -4.71 0.94 0.36
CA ILE A 129 -5.31 -0.10 1.23
C ILE A 129 -4.23 -0.82 2.04
N ALA A 130 -4.65 -1.56 3.06
CA ALA A 130 -3.74 -2.43 3.82
C ALA A 130 -3.02 -3.40 2.87
N GLY A 131 -1.69 -3.46 2.99
CA GLY A 131 -0.80 -4.22 2.11
C GLY A 131 -0.09 -3.38 1.05
N ASP A 132 -0.57 -2.18 0.74
CA ASP A 132 0.03 -1.36 -0.31
C ASP A 132 1.36 -0.73 0.16
N PRO A 133 2.33 -0.59 -0.77
CA PRO A 133 3.54 0.15 -0.51
C PRO A 133 3.32 1.67 -0.62
N ILE A 134 4.02 2.40 0.25
CA ILE A 134 4.15 3.85 0.25
C ILE A 134 5.62 4.17 0.01
N GLU A 135 5.87 5.05 -0.94
CA GLU A 135 7.20 5.53 -1.27
C GLU A 135 7.32 7.01 -0.96
N VAL A 136 8.41 7.41 -0.29
CA VAL A 136 8.68 8.82 0.00
C VAL A 136 10.13 9.13 -0.36
N LEU A 137 10.30 10.16 -1.17
CA LEU A 137 11.61 10.69 -1.52
C LEU A 137 12.12 11.66 -0.43
N HIS A 138 13.29 11.37 0.12
CA HIS A 138 13.96 12.22 1.09
C HIS A 138 15.48 12.15 0.89
N GLU A 139 16.11 13.32 0.69
CA GLU A 139 17.56 13.44 0.48
C GLU A 139 18.10 12.55 -0.65
N GLY A 140 17.36 12.44 -1.76
CA GLY A 140 17.74 11.61 -2.91
C GLY A 140 17.60 10.10 -2.69
N LYS A 141 17.03 9.67 -1.55
CA LYS A 141 16.75 8.27 -1.23
C LYS A 141 15.25 8.02 -1.18
N THR A 142 14.81 6.87 -1.67
CA THR A 142 13.40 6.48 -1.67
C THR A 142 13.14 5.53 -0.52
N TYR A 143 12.45 6.02 0.51
CA TYR A 143 12.06 5.23 1.65
C TYR A 143 10.75 4.51 1.34
N GLN A 144 10.68 3.23 1.71
CA GLN A 144 9.53 2.38 1.45
C GLN A 144 8.91 1.87 2.76
N TRP A 145 7.60 2.02 2.87
CA TRP A 145 6.78 1.45 3.94
C TRP A 145 5.68 0.59 3.33
N LYS A 146 5.19 -0.36 4.12
CA LYS A 146 3.98 -1.12 3.85
C LYS A 146 2.92 -0.76 4.88
N ILE A 147 1.68 -0.62 4.44
CA ILE A 147 0.54 -0.49 5.37
C ILE A 147 0.27 -1.87 5.97
N ASP A 148 0.49 -2.03 7.27
CA ASP A 148 0.24 -3.28 7.99
C ASP A 148 -1.24 -3.42 8.35
N GLY A 149 -1.85 -2.32 8.79
CA GLY A 149 -3.27 -2.26 9.12
C GLY A 149 -3.80 -0.84 9.31
N ILE A 150 -5.11 -0.70 9.18
CA ILE A 150 -5.83 0.56 9.44
C ILE A 150 -6.94 0.25 10.44
N ASN A 151 -6.84 0.83 11.64
CA ASN A 151 -7.83 0.64 12.69
C ASN A 151 -9.10 1.46 12.42
N ALA A 152 -10.22 1.06 13.04
CA ALA A 152 -11.50 1.76 12.93
C ALA A 152 -11.45 3.23 13.40
N ALA A 153 -10.49 3.57 14.27
CA ALA A 153 -10.22 4.94 14.72
C ALA A 153 -9.41 5.77 13.70
N GLY A 154 -9.11 5.24 12.51
CA GLY A 154 -8.31 5.91 11.49
C GLY A 154 -6.80 5.90 11.74
N GLN A 155 -6.34 5.18 12.77
CA GLN A 155 -4.90 4.98 13.02
C GLN A 155 -4.31 4.00 12.01
N ILE A 156 -3.20 4.38 11.38
CA ILE A 156 -2.52 3.58 10.35
C ILE A 156 -1.23 3.02 10.94
N GLN A 157 -1.05 1.71 10.85
CA GLN A 157 0.19 1.04 11.22
C GLN A 157 1.07 0.87 9.99
N LEU A 158 2.29 1.42 10.06
CA LEU A 158 3.26 1.40 8.98
C LEU A 158 4.43 0.50 9.34
N LYS A 159 4.74 -0.46 8.48
CA LYS A 159 5.90 -1.34 8.59
C LYS A 159 6.98 -0.87 7.62
N ARG A 160 8.20 -0.68 8.12
CA ARG A 160 9.35 -0.30 7.28
C ARG A 160 9.71 -1.47 6.37
N LEU A 161 9.88 -1.21 5.08
CA LEU A 161 10.33 -2.21 4.10
C LEU A 161 11.81 -2.03 3.79
N GLY A 162 12.23 -0.82 3.45
CA GLY A 162 13.62 -0.54 3.11
C GLY A 162 13.81 0.83 2.47
N ILE A 163 14.99 1.03 1.91
CA ILE A 163 15.36 2.24 1.19
C ILE A 163 15.94 1.82 -0.16
N ARG A 164 15.59 2.55 -1.22
CA ARG A 164 16.11 2.42 -2.58
C ARG A 164 16.85 3.68 -3.00
#